data_AF-A0A2D2D4X7-F1
#
_entry.id   AF-A0A2D2D4X7-F1
#
_cell.length_a   1.000
_cell.length_b   1.000
_cell.length_c   1.000
_cell.angle_alpha   90.00
_cell.angle_beta   90.00
_cell.angle_gamma   90.00
#
_symmetry.space_group_name_H-M   'P 1'
#
loop_
_entity.id
_entity.type
_entity.pdbx_description
1 polymer ?
#
loop_
_entity_poly.entity_id
_entity_poly.type
_entity_poly.pdbx_seq_one_letter_code
_entity_poly.pdbx_strand_id
1 'polypeptide(L)'
;MQVIDGESGSAGAFAAPSSPGRELASLSASGLGERFYSWRASCGRLYVCSIFRAEEAALIAAFAGAAVIGVVHEGATRRPVCVFASDALATAAGRRLRADARRLGVNEWHVRFCTGDRDLTRRFARALLS
;
A
#
# COMPACT_ATOMS: atom_id res chain seq x y z
N MET A 1 17.16 -36.74 -30.03
CA MET A 1 17.78 -35.40 -30.02
C MET A 1 16.61 -34.42 -30.16
N GLN A 2 16.01 -33.88 -29.07
CA GLN A 2 16.47 -32.74 -28.26
C GLN A 2 17.02 -31.61 -29.17
N VAL A 3 16.58 -30.34 -29.13
CA VAL A 3 16.20 -29.55 -27.93
C VAL A 3 15.56 -28.18 -28.32
N ILE A 4 14.52 -27.78 -27.55
CA ILE A 4 14.00 -26.47 -27.08
C ILE A 4 13.55 -25.27 -27.93
N ASP A 5 12.39 -24.79 -27.46
CA ASP A 5 11.65 -23.54 -27.57
C ASP A 5 12.46 -22.23 -27.39
N GLY A 6 11.93 -21.16 -27.98
CA GLY A 6 12.33 -19.77 -27.73
C GLY A 6 11.11 -18.86 -27.76
N GLU A 7 10.65 -18.49 -26.57
CA GLU A 7 9.45 -17.72 -26.27
C GLU A 7 9.44 -16.35 -26.98
N SER A 8 8.36 -16.07 -27.72
CA SER A 8 8.03 -14.72 -28.17
C SER A 8 7.47 -13.93 -26.98
N GLY A 9 8.23 -12.92 -26.56
CA GLY A 9 7.91 -12.03 -25.45
C GLY A 9 6.57 -11.31 -25.64
N SER A 10 5.55 -11.82 -24.98
CA SER A 10 4.33 -11.06 -24.70
C SER A 10 4.64 -10.08 -23.58
N ALA A 11 4.75 -8.79 -23.93
CA ALA A 11 4.70 -7.68 -22.99
C ALA A 11 3.54 -7.91 -22.01
N GLY A 12 3.86 -8.19 -20.74
CA GLY A 12 2.87 -8.35 -19.69
C GLY A 12 2.04 -7.09 -19.61
N ALA A 13 0.81 -7.16 -20.12
CA ALA A 13 -0.15 -6.09 -20.10
C ALA A 13 -0.23 -5.51 -18.68
N PHE A 14 0.07 -4.22 -18.56
CA PHE A 14 -0.33 -3.44 -17.39
C PHE A 14 -1.85 -3.52 -17.33
N ALA A 15 -2.35 -4.46 -16.53
CA ALA A 15 -3.77 -4.65 -16.36
C ALA A 15 -4.39 -3.31 -15.92
N ALA A 16 -5.33 -2.85 -16.74
CA ALA A 16 -6.17 -1.68 -16.50
C ALA A 16 -6.71 -1.68 -15.05
N PRO A 17 -6.96 -0.50 -14.45
CA PRO A 17 -7.20 -0.37 -13.02
C PRO A 17 -8.32 -1.30 -12.57
N SER A 18 -7.97 -2.24 -11.68
CA SER A 18 -8.94 -2.96 -10.87
C SER A 18 -9.89 -1.93 -10.27
N SER A 19 -11.19 -2.24 -10.27
CA SER A 19 -12.24 -1.35 -9.75
C SER A 19 -11.77 -0.62 -8.48
N PRO A 20 -11.99 0.70 -8.37
CA PRO A 20 -11.54 1.46 -7.22
C PRO A 20 -12.01 0.77 -5.94
N GLY A 21 -11.11 0.68 -4.96
CA GLY A 21 -11.42 0.06 -3.67
C GLY A 21 -12.70 0.63 -3.10
N ARG A 22 -13.59 -0.23 -2.61
CA ARG A 22 -14.83 0.19 -1.97
C ARG A 22 -14.65 0.17 -0.47
N GLU A 23 -15.32 1.08 0.21
CA GLU A 23 -15.46 1.04 1.66
C GLU A 23 -16.03 -0.31 2.09
N LEU A 24 -15.59 -0.80 3.25
CA LEU A 24 -16.16 -2.00 3.82
C LEU A 24 -17.63 -1.73 4.20
N ALA A 25 -18.56 -2.42 3.53
CA ALA A 25 -20.00 -2.24 3.72
C ALA A 25 -20.43 -2.40 5.18
N SER A 26 -19.76 -3.29 5.93
CA SER A 26 -19.99 -3.49 7.37
C SER A 26 -19.68 -2.27 8.23
N LEU A 27 -18.91 -1.32 7.72
CA LEU A 27 -18.51 -0.10 8.42
C LEU A 27 -19.26 1.14 7.93
N SER A 28 -20.14 1.03 6.95
CA SER A 28 -20.88 2.16 6.34
C SER A 28 -21.70 2.98 7.35
N ALA A 29 -22.19 2.35 8.41
CA ALA A 29 -22.94 3.01 9.49
C ALA A 29 -22.04 3.55 10.63
N SER A 30 -20.74 3.25 10.58
CA SER A 30 -19.74 3.77 11.50
C SER A 30 -18.97 4.87 10.78
N GLY A 31 -18.58 5.95 11.44
CA GLY A 31 -17.72 7.00 10.85
C GLY A 31 -16.31 6.52 10.44
N LEU A 32 -16.11 5.21 10.28
CA LEU A 32 -14.89 4.52 9.89
C LEU A 32 -14.88 4.10 8.42
N GLY A 33 -15.99 4.24 7.67
CA GLY A 33 -16.07 3.84 6.26
C GLY A 33 -14.91 4.36 5.42
N GLU A 34 -14.60 5.65 5.57
CA GLU A 34 -13.50 6.34 4.87
C GLU A 34 -12.09 5.88 5.26
N ARG A 35 -11.97 5.01 6.26
CA ARG A 35 -10.68 4.49 6.75
C ARG A 35 -10.38 3.09 6.25
N PHE A 36 -11.36 2.33 5.77
CA PHE A 36 -11.18 0.92 5.46
C PHE A 36 -11.76 0.57 4.11
N TYR A 37 -10.87 0.20 3.19
CA TYR A 37 -11.22 -0.17 1.83
C TYR A 37 -10.77 -1.59 1.53
N SER A 38 -11.52 -2.28 0.67
CA SER A 38 -11.07 -3.55 0.10
C SER A 38 -11.42 -3.65 -1.38
N TRP A 39 -10.63 -4.45 -2.10
CA TRP A 39 -10.92 -4.83 -3.48
C TRP A 39 -10.31 -6.18 -3.79
N ARG A 40 -10.87 -6.85 -4.81
CA ARG A 40 -10.25 -8.03 -5.40
C ARG A 40 -9.59 -7.64 -6.71
N ALA A 41 -8.33 -8.03 -6.87
CA ALA A 41 -7.68 -7.95 -8.17
C ALA A 41 -8.30 -8.95 -9.15
N SER A 42 -8.06 -8.77 -10.45
CA SER A 42 -8.50 -9.72 -11.49
C SER A 42 -7.98 -11.14 -11.27
N CYS A 43 -6.84 -11.31 -10.59
CA CYS A 43 -6.30 -12.60 -10.17
C CYS A 43 -6.97 -13.21 -8.91
N GLY A 44 -8.06 -12.62 -8.43
CA GLY A 44 -8.83 -13.10 -7.27
C GLY A 44 -8.26 -12.71 -5.89
N ARG A 45 -7.01 -12.20 -5.83
CA ARG A 45 -6.37 -11.78 -4.58
C ARG A 45 -7.14 -10.63 -3.91
N LEU A 46 -7.36 -10.75 -2.60
CA LEU A 46 -7.98 -9.71 -1.79
C LEU A 46 -6.91 -8.74 -1.31
N TYR A 47 -7.15 -7.46 -1.57
CA TYR A 47 -6.37 -6.37 -1.03
C TYR A 47 -7.21 -5.57 -0.05
N VAL A 48 -6.56 -5.14 1.03
CA VAL A 48 -7.15 -4.27 2.05
C VAL A 48 -6.28 -3.02 2.18
N CYS A 49 -6.92 -1.86 2.30
CA CYS A 49 -6.27 -0.61 2.66
C CYS A 49 -6.91 -0.05 3.92
N SER A 50 -6.09 0.26 4.91
CA SER A 50 -6.48 0.98 6.10
C SER A 50 -5.78 2.34 6.14
N ILE A 51 -6.54 3.41 6.38
CA ILE A 51 -6.03 4.78 6.50
C ILE A 51 -5.91 5.13 7.99
N PHE A 52 -4.69 5.49 8.37
CA PHE A 52 -4.34 5.94 9.70
C PHE A 52 -3.84 7.39 9.63
N ARG A 53 -4.06 8.13 10.69
CA ARG A 53 -3.48 9.46 10.90
C ARG A 53 -2.00 9.35 11.23
N ALA A 54 -1.25 10.42 11.03
CA ALA A 54 0.19 10.43 11.23
C ALA A 54 0.63 9.99 12.64
N GLU A 55 -0.16 10.32 13.67
CA GLU A 55 0.09 9.98 15.08
C GLU A 55 -0.01 8.48 15.37
N GLU A 56 -0.79 7.74 14.57
CA GLU A 56 -1.07 6.32 14.78
C GLU A 56 0.06 5.40 14.29
N ALA A 57 1.23 5.95 13.93
CA ALA A 57 2.37 5.18 13.41
C ALA A 57 2.86 4.06 14.34
N ALA A 58 2.67 4.19 15.66
CA ALA A 58 3.01 3.15 16.63
C ALA A 58 2.13 1.90 16.46
N LEU A 59 0.84 2.07 16.14
CA LEU A 59 -0.07 0.96 15.85
C LEU A 59 0.33 0.26 14.55
N ILE A 60 0.74 1.02 13.54
CA ILE A 60 1.12 0.48 12.24
C ILE A 60 2.32 -0.47 12.34
N ALA A 61 3.27 -0.17 13.25
CA ALA A 61 4.44 -1.00 13.49
C ALA A 61 4.10 -2.41 14.02
N ALA A 62 2.89 -2.61 14.56
CA ALA A 62 2.42 -3.91 15.04
C ALA A 62 1.92 -4.82 13.90
N PHE A 63 1.65 -4.29 12.71
CA PHE A 63 1.21 -5.10 11.58
C PHE A 63 2.39 -5.81 10.94
N ALA A 64 2.27 -7.13 10.73
CA ALA A 64 3.25 -7.91 9.98
C ALA A 64 2.91 -7.93 8.49
N GLY A 65 3.92 -7.77 7.64
CA GLY A 65 3.80 -7.97 6.19
C GLY A 65 2.93 -6.95 5.45
N ALA A 66 2.78 -5.74 5.99
CA ALA A 66 2.03 -4.68 5.33
C ALA A 66 2.98 -3.70 4.60
N ALA A 67 2.52 -3.17 3.47
CA ALA A 67 3.16 -2.03 2.84
C ALA A 67 2.53 -0.75 3.41
N VAL A 68 3.36 0.18 3.86
CA VAL A 68 2.94 1.46 4.42
C VAL A 68 3.30 2.55 3.43
N ILE A 69 2.32 3.36 3.05
CA ILE A 69 2.48 4.49 2.15
C ILE A 69 2.24 5.76 2.95
N GLY A 70 3.25 6.63 3.03
CA GLY A 70 3.08 7.98 3.58
C GLY A 70 2.40 8.87 2.56
N VAL A 71 1.34 9.56 2.98
CA VAL A 71 0.48 10.38 2.12
C VAL A 71 0.37 11.79 2.68
N VAL A 72 0.48 12.77 1.80
CA VAL A 72 0.05 14.14 2.03
C VAL A 72 -1.39 14.26 1.56
N HIS A 73 -2.30 14.53 2.49
CA HIS A 73 -3.72 14.73 2.23
C HIS A 73 -4.08 16.19 2.44
N GLU A 74 -4.48 16.88 1.37
CA GLU A 74 -4.85 18.28 1.35
C GLU A 74 -6.20 18.43 0.64
N GLY A 75 -7.26 18.68 1.40
CA GLY A 75 -8.62 18.79 0.86
C GLY A 75 -9.09 17.48 0.23
N ALA A 76 -9.36 17.47 -1.08
CA ALA A 76 -9.74 16.26 -1.81
C ALA A 76 -8.55 15.48 -2.39
N THR A 77 -7.33 16.03 -2.28
CA THR A 77 -6.14 15.52 -2.96
C THR A 77 -5.30 14.67 -2.02
N ARG A 78 -4.97 13.44 -2.44
CA ARG A 78 -4.05 12.55 -1.73
C ARG A 78 -2.83 12.27 -2.59
N ARG A 79 -1.65 12.66 -2.10
CA ARG A 79 -0.37 12.49 -2.79
C ARG A 79 0.55 11.55 -2.00
N PRO A 80 0.89 10.35 -2.52
CA PRO A 80 1.86 9.49 -1.88
C PRO A 80 3.27 10.10 -1.99
N VAL A 81 4.09 9.93 -0.95
CA VAL A 81 5.45 10.51 -0.87
C VAL A 81 6.52 9.52 -0.42
N CYS A 82 6.16 8.46 0.29
CA CYS A 82 7.11 7.41 0.65
C CYS A 82 6.42 6.06 0.79
N VAL A 83 7.19 4.97 0.62
CA VAL A 83 6.72 3.59 0.78
C VAL A 83 7.76 2.79 1.56
N PHE A 84 7.32 1.99 2.52
CA PHE A 84 8.18 1.08 3.30
C PHE A 84 7.36 -0.09 3.85
N ALA A 85 8.04 -1.11 4.36
CA ALA A 85 7.39 -2.24 5.03
C ALA A 85 7.08 -1.88 6.49
N SER A 86 5.94 -2.35 7.02
CA SER A 86 5.46 -1.98 8.36
C SER A 86 6.43 -2.32 9.49
N ASP A 87 7.16 -3.43 9.36
CA ASP A 87 8.21 -3.87 10.27
C ASP A 87 9.38 -2.87 10.38
N ALA A 88 9.67 -2.13 9.31
CA ALA A 88 10.69 -1.09 9.32
C ALA A 88 10.40 0.00 10.37
N LEU A 89 9.13 0.25 10.72
CA LEU A 89 8.75 1.25 11.72
C LEU A 89 9.18 0.88 13.15
N ALA A 90 9.30 -0.40 13.47
CA ALA A 90 9.72 -0.83 14.82
C ALA A 90 11.22 -0.57 15.07
N THR A 91 12.00 -0.29 14.01
CA THR A 91 13.46 -0.17 14.08
C THR A 91 13.93 1.25 14.40
N ALA A 92 15.22 1.39 14.76
CA ALA A 92 15.86 2.69 14.87
C ALA A 92 15.85 3.47 13.55
N ALA A 93 16.03 2.79 12.41
CA ALA A 93 15.89 3.38 11.08
C ALA A 93 14.44 3.88 10.84
N GLY A 94 13.45 3.16 11.35
CA GLY A 94 12.04 3.56 11.32
C GLY A 94 11.75 4.89 12.02
N ARG A 95 12.47 5.21 13.11
CA ARG A 95 12.35 6.53 13.77
C ARG A 95 12.78 7.65 12.83
N ARG A 96 13.90 7.47 12.13
CA ARG A 96 14.39 8.44 11.14
C ARG A 96 13.41 8.58 9.97
N LEU A 97 12.90 7.46 9.47
CA LEU A 97 11.90 7.44 8.41
C LEU A 97 10.67 8.28 8.79
N ARG A 98 10.13 8.09 10.01
CA ARG A 98 9.01 8.89 10.50
C ARG A 98 9.34 10.38 10.59
N ALA A 99 10.54 10.72 11.02
CA ALA A 99 10.97 12.12 11.09
C ALA A 99 11.05 12.74 9.69
N ASP A 100 11.62 12.03 8.72
CA ASP A 100 11.73 12.49 7.34
C ASP A 100 10.36 12.58 6.65
N ALA A 101 9.47 11.60 6.87
CA ALA A 101 8.09 11.65 6.38
C ALA A 101 7.32 12.87 6.91
N ARG A 102 7.49 13.20 8.20
CA ARG A 102 6.90 14.42 8.79
C ARG A 102 7.44 15.69 8.14
N ARG A 103 8.74 15.76 7.85
CA ARG A 103 9.35 16.89 7.13
C ARG A 103 8.80 17.05 5.71
N LEU A 104 8.40 15.94 5.09
CA LEU A 104 7.76 15.91 3.77
C LEU A 104 6.24 16.20 3.81
N GLY A 105 5.68 16.49 4.99
CA GLY A 105 4.27 16.84 5.16
C GLY A 105 3.31 15.67 5.26
N VAL A 106 3.80 14.44 5.49
CA VAL A 106 2.93 13.26 5.65
C VAL A 106 1.99 13.46 6.83
N ASN A 107 0.68 13.40 6.55
CA ASN A 107 -0.40 13.49 7.54
C ASN A 107 -1.32 12.25 7.55
N GLU A 108 -1.18 11.35 6.58
CA GLU A 108 -1.86 10.05 6.53
C GLU A 108 -0.88 8.91 6.26
N TRP A 109 -1.19 7.73 6.80
CA TRP A 109 -0.56 6.46 6.45
C TRP A 109 -1.59 5.53 5.82
N HIS A 110 -1.35 5.14 4.57
CA HIS A 110 -2.17 4.15 3.89
C HIS A 110 -1.48 2.80 4.00
N VAL A 111 -2.04 1.91 4.81
CA VAL A 111 -1.49 0.58 5.11
C VAL A 111 -2.18 -0.45 4.24
N ARG A 112 -1.41 -1.10 3.36
CA ARG A 112 -1.89 -2.05 2.36
C ARG A 112 -1.51 -3.47 2.77
N PHE A 113 -2.51 -4.34 2.78
CA PHE A 113 -2.36 -5.77 2.98
C PHE A 113 -2.71 -6.52 1.71
N CYS A 114 -1.94 -7.55 1.38
CA CYS A 114 -2.27 -8.51 0.35
C CYS A 114 -1.88 -9.91 0.83
N THR A 115 -2.84 -10.83 0.83
CA THR A 115 -2.59 -12.22 1.21
C THR A 115 -1.60 -12.86 0.23
N GLY A 116 -0.49 -13.40 0.75
CA GLY A 116 0.48 -14.19 -0.02
C GLY A 116 1.43 -13.38 -0.90
N ASP A 117 1.51 -12.05 -0.73
CA ASP A 117 2.31 -11.20 -1.61
C ASP A 117 3.50 -10.53 -0.89
N ARG A 118 4.67 -11.16 -1.01
CA ARG A 118 5.89 -10.70 -0.33
C ARG A 118 6.59 -9.52 -1.01
N ASP A 119 6.26 -9.24 -2.27
CA ASP A 119 6.86 -8.16 -3.07
C ASP A 119 5.98 -6.89 -3.13
N LEU A 120 4.92 -6.84 -2.32
CA LEU A 120 3.96 -5.74 -2.31
C LEU A 120 4.63 -4.37 -2.12
N THR A 121 5.47 -4.24 -1.09
CA THR A 121 6.21 -3.00 -0.78
C THR A 121 7.09 -2.56 -1.95
N ARG A 122 7.84 -3.50 -2.55
CA ARG A 122 8.73 -3.22 -3.69
C ARG A 122 7.96 -2.72 -4.91
N ARG A 123 6.80 -3.30 -5.21
CA ARG A 123 5.97 -2.87 -6.34
C ARG A 123 5.40 -1.47 -6.13
N PHE A 124 4.94 -1.14 -4.92
CA PHE A 124 4.49 0.21 -4.62
C PHE A 124 5.63 1.23 -4.66
N ALA A 125 6.83 0.87 -4.16
CA ALA A 125 7.99 1.73 -4.28
C ALA A 125 8.35 2.02 -5.74
N ARG A 126 8.30 1.00 -6.62
CA ARG A 126 8.52 1.18 -8.06
C ARG A 126 7.49 2.12 -8.70
N ALA A 127 6.21 1.96 -8.34
CA ALA A 127 5.13 2.80 -8.86
C ALA A 127 5.19 4.26 -8.35
N LEU A 128 5.83 4.51 -7.20
CA LEU A 128 6.03 5.86 -6.69
C LEU A 128 7.13 6.62 -7.45
N LEU A 129 8.08 5.88 -8.04
CA LEU A 129 9.25 6.43 -8.74
C LEU A 129 9.07 6.56 -10.26
N SER A 130 7.98 6.03 -10.80
CA SER A 130 7.61 6.12 -12.22
C SER A 130 6.75 7.35 -12.48
#